data_AF-A0A2E8M787-F1
#
_entry.id   AF-A0A2E8M787-F1
#
_cell.length_a   1.000
_cell.length_b   1.000
_cell.length_c   1.000
_cell.angle_alpha   90.00
_cell.angle_beta   90.00
_cell.angle_gamma   90.00
#
_symmetry.space_group_name_H-M   'P 1'
#
loop_
_entity.id
_entity.type
_entity.pdbx_description
1 polymer ?
#
loop_
_entity_poly.entity_id
_entity_poly.type
_entity_poly.pdbx_seq_one_letter_code
_entity_poly.pdbx_strand_id
1 'polypeptide(L)'
;MKIFSPNPSLSRRGFSLIELLVVVAIIVILGGIVIGALSKVKDSQAKKLTQVNLQNISQHVESYKTDNGAYPVGETLITIELYKALSGDLSGQGEDPTEEIYWPDLLRKDSAIVGITRGQRTILDGYGQSYRYRSALDIDGNLNDLVKNDGAFDIWSIGPDNEPSDENIDSKADNDQTLDDIWK
;
A
#
# COMPACT_ATOMS: atom_id res chain seq x y z
N MET A 1 22.48 -78.53 -25.77
CA MET A 1 21.41 -77.89 -26.56
C MET A 1 20.65 -76.97 -25.62
N LYS A 2 20.86 -75.64 -25.66
CA LYS A 2 20.14 -74.66 -24.81
C LYS A 2 19.11 -73.93 -25.68
N ILE A 3 17.84 -74.00 -25.28
CA ILE A 3 16.72 -73.35 -25.96
C ILE A 3 16.70 -71.88 -25.51
N PHE A 4 16.82 -70.96 -26.45
CA PHE A 4 16.71 -69.52 -26.20
C PHE A 4 15.22 -69.14 -26.26
N SER A 5 14.62 -68.83 -25.11
CA SER A 5 13.24 -68.30 -25.07
C SER A 5 13.29 -66.78 -25.30
N PRO A 6 12.57 -66.23 -26.30
CA PRO A 6 12.49 -64.78 -26.49
C PRO A 6 11.65 -64.15 -25.38
N ASN A 7 12.20 -63.12 -24.73
CA ASN A 7 11.51 -62.34 -23.72
C ASN A 7 10.49 -61.42 -24.42
N PRO A 8 9.18 -61.43 -24.10
CA PRO A 8 8.20 -60.57 -24.77
C PRO A 8 8.57 -59.10 -24.54
N SER A 9 8.87 -58.39 -25.62
CA SER A 9 9.09 -56.95 -25.58
C SER A 9 7.80 -56.26 -25.16
N LEU A 10 7.78 -55.63 -23.99
CA LEU A 10 6.71 -54.74 -23.55
C LEU A 10 6.53 -53.65 -24.60
N SER A 11 5.40 -53.68 -25.30
CA SER A 11 5.05 -52.70 -26.33
C SER A 11 5.05 -51.30 -25.71
N ARG A 12 5.95 -50.42 -26.17
CA ARG A 12 5.99 -49.03 -25.73
C ARG A 12 4.74 -48.33 -26.24
N ARG A 13 3.78 -48.05 -25.34
CA ARG A 13 2.62 -47.22 -25.63
C ARG A 13 3.11 -45.79 -25.94
N GLY A 14 2.91 -45.36 -27.17
CA GLY A 14 3.13 -43.96 -27.57
C GLY A 14 1.98 -43.08 -27.07
N PHE A 15 2.28 -41.82 -26.79
CA PHE A 15 1.30 -40.82 -26.39
C PHE A 15 0.53 -40.34 -27.61
N SER A 16 -0.79 -40.24 -27.50
CA SER A 16 -1.63 -39.75 -28.60
C SER A 16 -1.70 -38.23 -28.63
N LEU A 17 -1.81 -37.65 -29.83
CA LEU A 17 -2.00 -36.20 -30.00
C LEU A 17 -3.27 -35.70 -29.30
N ILE A 18 -4.34 -36.51 -29.28
CA ILE A 18 -5.58 -36.13 -28.59
C ILE A 18 -5.39 -36.10 -27.07
N GLU A 19 -4.59 -37.01 -26.51
CA GLU A 19 -4.28 -37.03 -25.07
C GLU A 19 -3.50 -35.76 -24.69
N LEU A 20 -2.55 -35.35 -25.53
CA LEU A 20 -1.82 -34.11 -25.33
C LEU A 20 -2.73 -32.88 -25.42
N LEU A 21 -3.62 -32.86 -26.42
CA LEU A 21 -4.53 -31.74 -26.67
C LEU A 21 -5.51 -31.52 -25.51
N VAL A 22 -6.08 -32.59 -24.96
CA VAL A 22 -6.99 -32.50 -23.81
C VAL A 22 -6.24 -31.99 -22.57
N VAL A 23 -5.00 -32.42 -22.34
CA VAL A 23 -4.19 -31.96 -21.20
C VAL A 23 -3.93 -30.46 -21.27
N VAL A 24 -3.48 -29.95 -22.42
CA VAL A 24 -3.23 -28.50 -22.55
C VAL A 24 -4.54 -27.69 -22.45
N ALA A 25 -5.66 -28.21 -22.97
CA ALA A 25 -6.96 -27.56 -22.83
C ALA A 25 -7.37 -27.41 -21.35
N ILE A 26 -7.19 -28.46 -20.54
CA ILE A 26 -7.48 -28.41 -19.10
C ILE A 26 -6.53 -27.42 -18.39
N ILE A 27 -5.23 -27.42 -18.71
CA ILE A 27 -4.27 -26.49 -18.10
C ILE A 27 -4.64 -25.03 -18.40
N VAL A 28 -5.06 -24.70 -19.62
CA VAL A 28 -5.47 -23.33 -20.00
C VAL A 28 -6.71 -22.89 -19.22
N ILE A 29 -7.72 -23.77 -19.10
CA ILE A 29 -8.94 -23.47 -18.32
C ILE A 29 -8.60 -23.23 -16.85
N LEU A 30 -7.81 -24.12 -16.24
CA LEU A 30 -7.40 -23.98 -14.85
C LEU A 30 -6.54 -22.72 -14.64
N GLY A 31 -5.60 -22.44 -15.55
CA GLY A 31 -4.76 -21.24 -15.50
C GLY A 31 -5.57 -19.95 -15.57
N GLY A 32 -6.59 -19.89 -16.43
CA GLY A 32 -7.48 -18.73 -16.54
C GLY A 32 -8.23 -18.42 -15.24
N ILE A 33 -8.73 -19.45 -14.55
CA ILE A 33 -9.45 -19.29 -13.27
C ILE A 33 -8.51 -18.78 -12.17
N VAL A 34 -7.29 -19.33 -12.09
CA VAL A 34 -6.30 -18.96 -11.06
C VAL A 34 -5.90 -17.49 -11.15
N ILE A 35 -5.67 -16.96 -12.37
CA ILE A 35 -5.28 -15.56 -12.58
C ILE A 35 -6.40 -14.61 -12.08
N GLY A 36 -7.66 -14.87 -12.44
CA GLY A 36 -8.78 -14.03 -12.03
C GLY A 36 -9.03 -14.03 -10.51
N ALA A 37 -8.82 -15.17 -9.85
CA ALA A 37 -8.95 -15.28 -8.40
C ALA A 37 -7.87 -14.49 -7.65
N LEU A 38 -6.63 -14.46 -8.17
CA LEU A 38 -5.52 -13.78 -7.54
C LEU A 38 -5.72 -12.25 -7.44
N SER A 39 -6.28 -11.62 -8.48
CA SER A 39 -6.54 -10.17 -8.46
C SER A 39 -7.51 -9.76 -7.34
N LYS A 40 -8.56 -10.56 -7.11
CA LYS A 40 -9.52 -10.31 -6.02
C LYS A 40 -8.90 -10.46 -4.63
N VAL A 41 -8.02 -11.46 -4.48
CA VAL A 41 -7.32 -11.70 -3.22
C VAL A 41 -6.33 -10.57 -2.92
N LYS A 42 -5.60 -10.08 -3.92
CA LYS A 42 -4.70 -8.92 -3.77
C LYS A 42 -5.44 -7.66 -3.35
N ASP A 43 -6.55 -7.33 -4.01
CA ASP A 43 -7.37 -6.18 -3.64
C ASP A 43 -7.90 -6.29 -2.19
N SER A 44 -8.39 -7.46 -1.79
CA SER A 44 -8.83 -7.68 -0.41
C SER A 44 -7.70 -7.56 0.61
N GLN A 45 -6.49 -8.03 0.28
CA GLN A 45 -5.32 -7.88 1.15
C GLN A 45 -4.89 -6.43 1.26
N ALA A 46 -4.83 -5.70 0.14
CA ALA A 46 -4.51 -4.28 0.10
C ALA A 46 -5.46 -3.47 0.98
N LYS A 47 -6.78 -3.65 0.84
CA LYS A 47 -7.79 -2.98 1.70
C LYS A 47 -7.58 -3.23 3.18
N LYS A 48 -7.35 -4.49 3.56
CA LYS A 48 -7.11 -4.87 4.96
C LYS A 48 -5.84 -4.23 5.51
N LEU A 49 -4.75 -4.26 4.73
CA LEU A 49 -3.50 -3.61 5.11
C LEU A 49 -3.70 -2.10 5.26
N THR A 50 -4.40 -1.47 4.31
CA THR A 50 -4.72 -0.04 4.37
C THR A 50 -5.48 0.32 5.64
N GLN A 51 -6.48 -0.48 6.02
CA GLN A 51 -7.28 -0.23 7.22
C GLN A 51 -6.45 -0.37 8.51
N VAL A 52 -5.59 -1.39 8.59
CA VAL A 52 -4.71 -1.59 9.75
C VAL A 52 -3.69 -0.44 9.87
N ASN A 53 -3.07 -0.07 8.76
CA ASN A 53 -2.12 1.03 8.72
C ASN A 53 -2.79 2.37 9.09
N LEU A 54 -4.03 2.60 8.67
CA LEU A 54 -4.79 3.80 9.04
C LEU A 54 -5.00 3.91 10.56
N GLN A 55 -5.31 2.79 11.21
CA GLN A 55 -5.45 2.72 12.67
C GLN A 55 -4.11 3.00 13.37
N ASN A 56 -3.02 2.40 12.87
CA ASN A 56 -1.69 2.65 13.41
C ASN A 56 -1.28 4.11 13.25
N ILE A 57 -1.50 4.70 12.07
CA ILE A 57 -1.21 6.13 11.83
C ILE A 57 -1.98 6.98 12.83
N SER A 58 -3.30 6.78 12.97
CA SER A 58 -4.09 7.54 13.94
C SER A 58 -3.55 7.39 15.37
N GLN A 59 -3.21 6.19 15.81
CA GLN A 59 -2.65 5.99 17.15
C GLN A 59 -1.32 6.74 17.37
N HIS A 60 -0.42 6.69 16.39
CA HIS A 60 0.89 7.34 16.48
C HIS A 60 0.79 8.87 16.35
N VAL A 61 -0.14 9.36 15.54
CA VAL A 61 -0.45 10.80 15.40
C VAL A 61 -1.04 11.37 16.69
N GLU A 62 -1.93 10.64 17.36
CA GLU A 62 -2.45 11.01 18.66
C GLU A 62 -1.35 11.07 19.74
N SER A 63 -0.39 10.15 19.66
CA SER A 63 0.78 10.16 20.55
C SER A 63 1.64 11.39 20.29
N TYR A 64 1.95 11.68 19.02
CA TYR A 64 2.66 12.90 18.61
C TYR A 64 1.97 14.17 19.14
N LYS A 65 0.64 14.28 19.00
CA LYS A 65 -0.12 15.42 19.53
C LYS A 65 -0.01 15.53 21.04
N THR A 66 -0.03 14.40 21.75
CA THR A 66 0.04 14.40 23.22
C THR A 66 1.32 15.06 23.70
N ASP A 67 2.43 14.82 23.01
CA ASP A 67 3.76 15.32 23.39
C ASP A 67 4.06 16.71 22.80
N ASN A 68 3.58 17.02 21.59
CA ASN A 68 3.87 18.28 20.88
C ASN A 68 2.73 19.32 20.97
N GLY A 69 1.56 18.95 21.48
CA GLY A 69 0.38 19.80 21.64
C GLY A 69 -0.43 20.06 20.36
N ALA A 70 0.09 19.70 19.19
CA ALA A 70 -0.57 19.85 17.90
C ALA A 70 -0.33 18.63 17.00
N TYR A 71 -1.22 18.40 16.04
CA TYR A 71 -1.01 17.38 15.00
C TYR A 71 0.10 17.82 14.03
N PRO A 72 0.82 16.87 13.40
CA PRO A 72 1.78 17.20 12.35
C PRO A 72 1.12 18.05 11.27
N VAL A 73 1.78 19.11 10.81
CA VAL A 73 1.28 19.99 9.74
C VAL A 73 2.19 19.88 8.52
N GLY A 74 1.63 20.03 7.32
CA GLY A 74 2.39 19.99 6.07
C GLY A 74 1.74 20.83 4.99
N GLU A 75 2.56 21.36 4.07
CA GLU A 75 2.08 22.21 2.96
C GLU A 75 1.37 21.42 1.85
N THR A 76 1.63 20.12 1.79
CA THR A 76 1.16 19.20 0.75
C THR A 76 0.42 18.03 1.37
N LEU A 77 -0.53 17.46 0.64
CA LEU A 77 -1.32 16.32 1.11
C LEU A 77 -0.52 15.00 1.15
N ILE A 78 0.66 14.92 0.52
CA ILE A 78 1.52 13.73 0.59
C ILE A 78 2.10 13.58 2.00
N THR A 79 2.23 12.34 2.47
CA THR A 79 2.65 12.04 3.85
C THR A 79 4.15 12.20 4.12
N ILE A 80 4.83 13.11 3.42
CA ILE A 80 6.26 13.40 3.67
C ILE A 80 6.43 14.05 5.05
N GLU A 81 5.68 15.12 5.34
CA GLU A 81 5.79 15.81 6.63
C GLU A 81 5.27 14.92 7.77
N LEU A 82 4.22 14.15 7.51
CA LEU A 82 3.74 13.14 8.44
C LEU A 82 4.81 12.07 8.73
N TYR A 83 5.50 11.57 7.70
CA TYR A 83 6.59 10.61 7.87
C TYR A 83 7.70 11.20 8.74
N LYS A 84 8.15 12.43 8.47
CA LYS A 84 9.20 13.10 9.26
C LYS A 84 8.79 13.22 10.72
N ALA A 85 7.58 13.71 10.98
CA ALA A 85 7.05 13.90 12.33
C ALA A 85 6.94 12.58 13.12
N LEU A 86 6.48 11.49 12.48
CA LEU A 86 6.29 10.20 13.17
C LEU A 86 7.58 9.38 13.29
N SER A 87 8.51 9.53 12.34
CA SER A 87 9.78 8.79 12.35
C SER A 87 10.89 9.50 13.12
N GLY A 88 10.74 10.80 13.37
CA GLY A 88 11.77 11.66 13.95
C GLY A 88 12.93 11.97 13.00
N ASP A 89 12.85 11.53 11.73
CA ASP A 89 13.82 11.82 10.68
C ASP A 89 13.37 13.03 9.86
N LEU A 90 13.91 14.21 10.21
CA LEU A 90 13.62 15.46 9.52
C LEU A 90 14.15 15.51 8.08
N SER A 91 15.15 14.68 7.73
CA SER A 91 15.68 14.61 6.37
C SER A 91 14.70 13.94 5.39
N GLY A 92 13.83 13.08 5.93
CA GLY A 92 12.93 12.24 5.15
C GLY A 92 13.65 11.22 4.27
N GLN A 93 14.90 10.85 4.57
CA GLN A 93 15.68 9.87 3.81
C GLN A 93 15.70 8.47 4.47
N GLY A 94 15.22 8.38 5.71
CA GLY A 94 15.30 7.21 6.59
C GLY A 94 16.69 7.02 7.18
N GLU A 95 17.41 8.12 7.36
CA GLU A 95 18.75 8.14 7.94
C GLU A 95 18.71 8.98 9.23
N ASP A 96 19.25 8.44 10.31
CA ASP A 96 19.47 9.08 11.62
C ASP A 96 18.32 9.97 12.15
N PRO A 97 17.32 9.39 12.86
CA PRO A 97 16.28 10.19 13.51
C PRO A 97 16.90 11.15 14.53
N THR A 98 16.60 12.44 14.35
CA THR A 98 17.09 13.53 15.20
C THR A 98 16.08 13.90 16.31
N GLU A 99 14.82 13.56 16.10
CA GLU A 99 13.71 13.82 17.03
C GLU A 99 13.17 12.53 17.66
N GLU A 100 12.12 12.67 18.46
CA GLU A 100 11.45 11.53 19.10
C GLU A 100 10.76 10.64 18.06
N ILE A 101 10.90 9.33 18.24
CA ILE A 101 10.40 8.33 17.30
C ILE A 101 9.06 7.82 17.82
N TYR A 102 7.97 8.25 17.17
CA TYR A 102 6.62 7.82 17.53
C TYR A 102 6.25 6.50 16.86
N TRP A 103 6.73 6.26 15.63
CA TRP A 103 6.47 5.03 14.88
C TRP A 103 7.77 4.39 14.36
N PRO A 104 8.37 3.47 15.13
CA PRO A 104 9.64 2.83 14.77
C PRO A 104 9.62 2.02 13.46
N ASP A 105 8.45 1.49 13.04
CA ASP A 105 8.37 0.68 11.82
C ASP A 105 8.62 1.48 10.53
N LEU A 106 8.51 2.81 10.59
CA LEU A 106 8.83 3.71 9.47
C LEU A 106 10.33 3.75 9.14
N LEU A 107 11.18 3.52 10.15
CA LEU A 107 12.64 3.54 9.99
C LEU A 107 13.21 2.20 9.51
N ARG A 108 12.38 1.15 9.48
CA ARG A 108 12.80 -0.17 9.02
C ARG A 108 13.18 -0.13 7.53
N LYS A 109 14.32 -0.75 7.18
CA LYS A 109 14.79 -0.84 5.79
C LYS A 109 13.95 -1.76 4.91
N ASP A 110 13.27 -2.74 5.51
CA ASP A 110 12.42 -3.73 4.85
C ASP A 110 10.92 -3.38 4.91
N SER A 111 10.59 -2.14 5.28
CA SER A 111 9.22 -1.72 5.55
C SER A 111 8.38 -1.65 4.27
N ALA A 112 7.32 -2.45 4.19
CA ALA A 112 6.37 -2.39 3.07
C ALA A 112 5.43 -1.17 3.13
N ILE A 113 5.42 -0.47 4.27
CA ILE A 113 4.58 0.72 4.51
C ILE A 113 5.31 2.01 4.18
N VAL A 114 6.55 1.95 3.67
CA VAL A 114 7.35 3.13 3.32
C VAL A 114 7.75 3.08 1.86
N GLY A 115 7.50 4.17 1.17
CA GLY A 115 7.86 4.40 -0.23
C GLY A 115 8.70 5.64 -0.38
N ILE A 116 9.12 5.91 -1.61
CA ILE A 116 9.84 7.14 -1.95
C ILE A 116 9.01 7.92 -2.97
N THR A 117 8.62 9.12 -2.60
CA THR A 117 7.94 10.08 -3.47
C THR A 117 8.76 11.36 -3.46
N ARG A 118 9.12 11.88 -4.65
CA ARG A 118 9.99 13.08 -4.80
C ARG A 118 11.35 12.96 -4.10
N GLY A 119 11.88 11.75 -4.00
CA GLY A 119 13.15 11.49 -3.33
C GLY A 119 13.07 11.56 -1.81
N GLN A 120 11.87 11.66 -1.21
CA GLN A 120 11.66 11.60 0.23
C GLN A 120 10.76 10.42 0.60
N ARG A 121 10.90 9.93 1.82
CA ARG A 121 10.11 8.83 2.34
C ARG A 121 8.69 9.29 2.65
N THR A 122 7.75 8.44 2.30
CA THR A 122 6.31 8.64 2.52
C THR A 122 5.68 7.34 2.99
N ILE A 123 4.53 7.43 3.65
CA ILE A 123 3.78 6.29 4.16
C ILE A 123 2.87 5.77 3.05
N LEU A 124 2.99 4.48 2.74
CA LEU A 124 2.23 3.81 1.69
C LEU A 124 1.02 3.07 2.23
N ASP A 125 -0.05 3.10 1.45
CA ASP A 125 -1.22 2.25 1.60
C ASP A 125 -0.96 0.83 1.07
N GLY A 126 -1.95 -0.07 1.24
CA GLY A 126 -1.84 -1.45 0.77
C GLY A 126 -1.80 -1.61 -0.75
N TYR A 127 -2.02 -0.54 -1.51
CA TYR A 127 -1.90 -0.50 -2.97
C TYR A 127 -0.52 0.02 -3.43
N GLY A 128 0.33 0.46 -2.49
CA GLY A 128 1.64 1.01 -2.78
C GLY A 128 1.62 2.50 -3.14
N GLN A 129 0.50 3.19 -2.89
CA GLN A 129 0.37 4.63 -3.08
C GLN A 129 0.56 5.37 -1.76
N SER A 130 1.04 6.61 -1.81
CA SER A 130 1.14 7.45 -0.60
C SER A 130 -0.25 7.72 -0.05
N TYR A 131 -0.43 7.59 1.27
CA TYR A 131 -1.61 8.16 1.93
C TYR A 131 -1.70 9.66 1.67
N ARG A 132 -2.91 10.19 1.84
CA ARG A 132 -3.20 11.61 1.89
C ARG A 132 -3.48 12.01 3.32
N TYR A 133 -2.86 13.08 3.78
CA TYR A 133 -2.99 13.56 5.15
C TYR A 133 -3.18 15.07 5.16
N ARG A 134 -4.11 15.54 5.98
CA ARG A 134 -4.39 16.95 6.20
C ARG A 134 -4.68 17.21 7.67
N SER A 135 -3.99 18.18 8.25
CA SER A 135 -4.23 18.63 9.62
C SER A 135 -5.28 19.74 9.66
N ALA A 136 -6.00 19.84 10.78
CA ALA A 136 -6.95 20.93 11.02
C ALA A 136 -6.27 22.30 11.20
N LEU A 137 -4.95 22.32 11.40
CA LEU A 137 -4.16 23.54 11.43
C LEU A 137 -3.23 23.61 10.22
N ASP A 138 -3.10 24.80 9.64
CA ASP A 138 -2.05 25.07 8.67
C ASP A 138 -0.69 25.34 9.37
N ILE A 139 0.36 25.53 8.58
CA ILE A 139 1.71 25.85 9.07
C ILE A 139 1.76 27.17 9.86
N ASP A 140 0.80 28.07 9.64
CA ASP A 140 0.67 29.37 10.29
C ASP A 140 -0.19 29.29 11.57
N GLY A 141 -0.73 28.11 11.90
CA GLY A 141 -1.58 27.87 13.06
C GLY A 141 -3.04 28.32 12.88
N ASN A 142 -3.47 28.66 11.67
CA ASN A 142 -4.86 28.96 11.36
C ASN A 142 -5.66 27.68 11.13
N LEU A 143 -6.96 27.74 11.39
CA LEU A 143 -7.87 26.63 11.13
C LEU A 143 -8.00 26.38 9.63
N ASN A 144 -7.95 25.11 9.24
CA ASN A 144 -8.20 24.65 7.89
C ASN A 144 -9.67 24.21 7.76
N ASP A 145 -10.50 25.06 7.16
CA ASP A 145 -11.95 24.84 7.00
C ASP A 145 -12.31 23.61 6.14
N LEU A 146 -11.32 22.97 5.50
CA LEU A 146 -11.51 21.81 4.64
C LEU A 146 -11.41 20.48 5.40
N VAL A 147 -10.97 20.51 6.66
CA VAL A 147 -10.90 19.32 7.49
C VAL A 147 -12.30 18.95 7.96
N LYS A 148 -12.76 17.75 7.57
CA LYS A 148 -14.10 17.28 7.93
C LYS A 148 -14.16 16.85 9.41
N ASN A 149 -13.03 16.47 10.01
CA ASN A 149 -12.94 16.04 11.40
C ASN A 149 -12.61 17.20 12.36
N ASP A 150 -13.66 17.78 12.96
CA ASP A 150 -13.70 18.91 13.91
C ASP A 150 -12.42 19.14 14.75
N GLY A 151 -11.42 19.82 14.17
CA GLY A 151 -10.18 20.21 14.86
C GLY A 151 -9.11 19.13 15.01
N ALA A 152 -9.23 17.99 14.32
CA ALA A 152 -8.25 16.90 14.35
C ALA A 152 -7.39 16.85 13.08
N PHE A 153 -7.59 15.82 12.28
CA PHE A 153 -6.94 15.61 10.99
C PHE A 153 -7.81 14.69 10.13
N ASP A 154 -7.62 14.78 8.83
CA ASP A 154 -8.17 13.85 7.84
C ASP A 154 -7.02 13.02 7.27
N ILE A 155 -7.26 11.72 7.10
CA ILE A 155 -6.34 10.82 6.42
C ILE A 155 -7.13 9.82 5.57
N TRP A 156 -6.69 9.61 4.33
CA TRP A 156 -7.35 8.69 3.40
C TRP A 156 -6.35 8.04 2.43
N SER A 157 -6.75 6.90 1.87
CA SER A 157 -6.01 6.15 0.86
C SER A 157 -6.57 6.47 -0.52
N ILE A 158 -5.69 6.55 -1.52
CA ILE A 158 -6.09 6.77 -2.92
C ILE A 158 -6.78 5.53 -3.47
N GLY A 159 -6.30 4.34 -3.09
CA GLY A 159 -6.85 3.08 -3.58
C GLY A 159 -6.21 2.59 -4.88
N PRO A 160 -6.86 1.64 -5.58
CA PRO A 160 -6.29 0.91 -6.71
C PRO A 160 -6.37 1.64 -8.07
N ASP A 161 -7.20 2.67 -8.18
CA ASP A 161 -7.46 3.38 -9.44
C ASP A 161 -6.34 4.32 -9.84
N ASN A 162 -5.40 4.63 -8.95
CA ASN A 162 -4.19 5.40 -9.25
C ASN A 162 -4.48 6.77 -9.88
N GLU A 163 -5.75 7.19 -9.89
CA GLU A 163 -6.23 8.48 -10.34
C GLU A 163 -5.79 9.48 -9.26
N PRO A 164 -4.76 10.27 -9.52
CA PRO A 164 -4.37 11.31 -8.61
C PRO A 164 -5.38 12.44 -8.83
N SER A 165 -6.11 12.80 -7.80
CA SER A 165 -6.15 14.23 -7.56
C SER A 165 -4.69 14.60 -7.16
N ASP A 166 -4.04 15.34 -8.05
CA ASP A 166 -2.59 15.52 -8.20
C ASP A 166 -1.71 15.41 -6.93
N GLU A 167 -0.53 14.78 -7.04
CA GLU A 167 0.51 14.86 -6.00
C GLU A 167 0.94 16.33 -5.69
N ASN A 168 0.58 17.27 -6.58
CA ASN A 168 0.77 18.72 -6.45
C ASN A 168 -0.48 19.45 -5.93
N ILE A 169 -1.42 18.73 -5.34
CA ILE A 169 -2.56 19.37 -4.69
C ILE A 169 -2.10 20.15 -3.46
N ASP A 170 -2.41 21.44 -3.48
CA ASP A 170 -2.34 22.32 -2.32
C ASP A 170 -3.10 21.66 -1.16
N SER A 171 -2.52 21.66 0.04
CA SER A 171 -3.20 21.27 1.29
C SER A 171 -4.57 21.94 1.48
N LYS A 172 -4.84 23.03 0.74
CA LYS A 172 -6.09 23.78 0.68
C LYS A 172 -7.07 23.37 -0.44
N ALA A 173 -6.87 22.26 -1.15
CA ALA A 173 -7.87 21.77 -2.08
C ALA A 173 -9.02 21.06 -1.37
N ASP A 174 -10.23 21.28 -1.89
CA ASP A 174 -11.45 20.70 -1.35
C ASP A 174 -11.47 19.18 -1.58
N ASN A 175 -11.94 18.45 -0.57
CA ASN A 175 -12.10 17.00 -0.62
C ASN A 175 -13.10 16.60 -1.72
N ASP A 176 -14.03 17.47 -2.13
CA ASP A 176 -14.96 17.17 -3.21
C ASP A 176 -14.32 17.32 -4.63
N GLN A 177 -13.15 17.97 -4.71
CA GLN A 177 -12.32 18.02 -5.93
C GLN A 177 -11.34 16.85 -6.04
N THR A 178 -11.11 16.14 -4.92
CA THR A 178 -10.38 14.89 -4.85
C THR A 178 -11.41 13.76 -4.80
N LEU A 179 -11.61 12.97 -5.86
CA LEU A 179 -12.72 11.99 -5.98
C LEU A 179 -12.68 10.80 -4.99
N ASP A 180 -12.15 11.00 -3.78
CA ASP A 180 -11.62 9.97 -2.89
C ASP A 180 -12.51 9.74 -1.65
N ASP A 181 -13.81 9.99 -1.79
CA ASP A 181 -14.87 9.67 -0.81
C ASP A 181 -15.13 8.14 -0.74
N ILE A 182 -14.07 7.34 -0.78
CA ILE A 182 -14.12 5.88 -0.67
C ILE A 182 -13.39 5.53 0.63
N TRP A 183 -14.07 4.76 1.50
CA TRP A 183 -13.61 4.26 2.80
C TRP A 183 -13.91 5.15 4.03
N LYS A 184 -15.21 5.37 4.28
CA LYS A 184 -15.76 5.37 5.65
C LYS A 184 -16.02 3.94 6.12
#